data_AF-A0AAP0H506-F1
#
_entry.id   AF-A0AAP0H506-F1
#
_cell.length_a   1.000
_cell.length_b   1.000
_cell.length_c   1.000
_cell.angle_alpha   90.00
_cell.angle_beta   90.00
_cell.angle_gamma   90.00
#
_symmetry.space_group_name_H-M   'P 1'
#
loop_
_entity.id
_entity.type
_entity.pdbx_description
1 polymer ?
#
loop_
_entity_poly.entity_id
_entity_poly.type
_entity_poly.pdbx_seq_one_letter_code
_entity_poly.pdbx_strand_id
1 'polypeptide(L)'
;MSRLGGASAVAPLVTDIPISSVEEEGDEGGRNQPAWEKWSNDGTERQVAKLMEENVGAAMQFLQSKALCIMPISLASAIYHTQPPDSTSIVKPESEPPL
;
A
#
# COMPACT_ATOMS: atom_id res chain seq x y z
N MET A 1 43.92 18.55 -9.09
CA MET A 1 42.78 17.93 -8.38
C MET A 1 41.51 18.59 -8.87
N SER A 2 40.79 17.94 -9.77
CA SER A 2 39.54 18.46 -10.35
C SER A 2 38.40 18.26 -9.36
N ARG A 3 37.84 19.36 -8.86
CA ARG A 3 36.65 19.33 -8.01
C ARG A 3 35.46 19.38 -8.95
N LEU A 4 34.86 18.23 -9.22
CA LEU A 4 33.59 18.14 -9.93
C LEU A 4 32.50 18.67 -8.99
N GLY A 5 32.02 19.88 -9.23
CA GLY A 5 30.89 20.47 -8.54
C GLY A 5 29.59 19.87 -9.08
N GLY A 6 29.03 18.89 -8.38
CA GLY A 6 27.69 18.38 -8.63
C GLY A 6 26.65 19.36 -8.11
N ALA A 7 25.96 20.06 -9.01
CA ALA A 7 24.79 20.84 -8.65
C ALA A 7 23.59 19.88 -8.45
N SER A 8 23.17 19.72 -7.20
CA SER A 8 21.86 19.16 -6.87
C SER A 8 20.83 20.28 -7.00
N ALA A 9 19.93 20.17 -7.98
CA ALA A 9 18.77 21.03 -8.09
C ALA A 9 17.54 20.23 -7.65
N VAL A 10 17.12 20.50 -6.41
CA VAL A 10 15.80 20.15 -5.89
C VAL A 10 14.95 21.41 -5.98
N ALA A 11 13.72 21.28 -6.51
CA ALA A 11 12.48 21.95 -6.11
C ALA A 11 11.52 22.11 -7.32
N PRO A 12 10.25 22.50 -7.12
CA PRO A 12 9.28 21.97 -6.15
C PRO A 12 7.89 21.70 -6.77
N LEU A 13 7.17 20.77 -6.14
CA LEU A 13 5.73 20.77 -5.87
C LEU A 13 4.73 20.88 -7.05
N VAL A 14 3.97 19.79 -7.17
CA VAL A 14 2.68 19.66 -7.84
C VAL A 14 1.86 20.93 -7.66
N THR A 15 1.68 21.64 -8.77
CA THR A 15 0.77 22.78 -8.93
C THR A 15 -0.63 22.42 -8.45
N ASP A 16 -1.15 23.27 -7.57
CA ASP A 16 -2.54 23.39 -7.20
C ASP A 16 -3.48 23.23 -8.41
N ILE A 17 -4.20 22.10 -8.47
CA ILE A 17 -5.38 22.00 -9.31
C ILE A 17 -6.54 22.53 -8.45
N PRO A 18 -7.17 23.67 -8.82
CA PRO A 18 -8.25 24.22 -8.02
C PRO A 18 -9.45 23.28 -8.08
N ILE A 19 -9.82 22.70 -6.93
CA ILE A 19 -11.09 22.01 -6.74
C ILE A 19 -12.15 23.10 -6.52
N SER A 20 -12.59 23.75 -7.59
CA SER A 20 -13.71 24.69 -7.53
C SER A 20 -14.41 24.78 -8.88
N SER A 21 -15.31 23.84 -9.11
CA SER A 21 -16.53 24.02 -9.89
C SER A 21 -17.56 23.01 -9.37
N VAL A 22 -18.01 23.20 -8.12
CA VAL A 22 -19.32 22.68 -7.73
C VAL A 22 -20.32 23.64 -8.34
N GLU A 23 -20.69 23.38 -9.59
CA GLU A 23 -21.91 23.95 -10.15
C GLU A 23 -23.03 23.04 -9.67
N GLU A 24 -23.60 23.42 -8.53
CA GLU A 24 -24.93 23.01 -8.10
C GLU A 24 -25.93 23.70 -9.03
N GLU A 25 -26.41 23.01 -10.06
CA GLU A 25 -27.75 23.27 -10.59
C GLU A 25 -28.23 22.14 -11.51
N GLY A 26 -29.44 21.64 -11.23
CA GLY A 26 -30.26 20.92 -12.23
C GLY A 26 -30.38 19.41 -12.05
N ASP A 27 -31.34 19.01 -11.22
CA ASP A 27 -32.44 18.07 -11.52
C ASP A 27 -32.19 16.72 -12.25
N GLU A 28 -32.95 15.73 -11.80
CA GLU A 28 -33.18 14.38 -12.38
C GLU A 28 -32.04 13.34 -12.39
N GLY A 29 -32.08 12.48 -11.36
CA GLY A 29 -32.18 11.04 -11.59
C GLY A 29 -31.10 10.37 -12.45
N GLY A 30 -29.83 10.41 -12.03
CA GLY A 30 -28.77 9.73 -12.78
C GLY A 30 -27.65 9.21 -11.88
N ARG A 31 -27.81 7.97 -11.42
CA ARG A 31 -26.76 7.03 -10.98
C ARG A 31 -25.47 7.68 -10.45
N ASN A 32 -25.28 7.63 -9.13
CA ASN A 32 -23.97 7.73 -8.49
C ASN A 32 -23.09 6.55 -8.95
N GLN A 33 -22.65 6.55 -10.21
CA GLN A 33 -21.59 5.66 -10.65
C GLN A 33 -20.35 6.04 -9.83
N PRO A 34 -19.78 5.08 -9.10
CA PRO A 34 -18.54 5.33 -8.40
C PRO A 34 -17.51 5.89 -9.37
N ALA A 35 -16.77 6.93 -8.97
CA ALA A 35 -15.78 7.58 -9.84
C ALA A 35 -14.73 6.61 -10.42
N TRP A 36 -14.54 5.42 -9.82
CA TRP A 36 -13.66 4.37 -10.33
C TRP A 36 -14.15 3.71 -11.62
N GLU A 37 -15.46 3.72 -11.92
CA GLU A 37 -16.00 3.21 -13.20
C GLU A 37 -15.57 4.10 -14.38
N LYS A 38 -15.37 5.41 -14.15
CA LYS A 38 -14.84 6.35 -15.16
C LYS A 38 -13.32 6.33 -15.29
N TRP A 39 -12.61 5.83 -14.27
CA TRP A 39 -11.14 5.69 -14.29
C TRP A 39 -10.67 4.41 -15.01
N SER A 40 -11.59 3.50 -15.33
CA SER A 40 -11.34 2.23 -16.01
C SER A 40 -11.02 2.42 -17.51
N ASN A 41 -10.14 3.35 -17.85
CA ASN A 41 -9.45 3.32 -19.12
C ASN A 41 -8.36 2.22 -19.01
N ASP A 42 -8.35 1.27 -19.94
CA ASP A 42 -7.39 0.15 -20.02
C ASP A 42 -5.92 0.62 -19.84
N GLY A 43 -5.60 1.80 -20.37
CA GLY A 43 -4.27 2.41 -20.22
C GLY A 43 -3.90 2.76 -18.77
N THR A 44 -4.86 3.23 -17.97
CA THR A 44 -4.60 3.61 -16.58
C THR A 44 -4.53 2.39 -15.67
N GLU A 45 -5.41 1.40 -15.88
CA GLU A 45 -5.34 0.12 -15.18
C GLU A 45 -3.97 -0.54 -15.41
N ARG A 46 -3.49 -0.55 -16.65
CA ARG A 46 -2.16 -1.07 -16.99
C ARG A 46 -1.02 -0.32 -16.32
N GLN A 47 -1.12 1.00 -16.19
CA GLN A 47 -0.12 1.80 -15.47
C GLN A 47 -0.12 1.49 -13.97
N VAL A 48 -1.29 1.35 -13.36
CA VAL A 48 -1.40 0.95 -11.94
C VAL A 48 -0.83 -0.45 -11.74
N ALA A 49 -1.17 -1.40 -12.61
CA ALA A 49 -0.62 -2.76 -12.56
C ALA A 49 0.90 -2.77 -12.65
N LYS A 50 1.48 -1.99 -13.58
CA LYS A 50 2.93 -1.84 -13.70
C LYS A 50 3.57 -1.29 -12.43
N LEU A 51 2.98 -0.24 -11.84
CA LEU A 51 3.50 0.37 -10.61
C LEU A 51 3.43 -0.59 -9.41
N MET A 52 2.34 -1.37 -9.33
CA MET A 52 2.18 -2.42 -8.33
C MET A 52 3.24 -3.51 -8.51
N GLU A 53 3.45 -3.99 -9.73
CA GLU A 53 4.47 -5.01 -10.02
C GLU A 53 5.88 -4.52 -9.62
N GLU A 54 6.26 -3.29 -9.98
CA GLU A 54 7.58 -2.74 -9.66
C GLU A 54 7.79 -2.53 -8.15
N ASN A 55 6.86 -1.85 -7.47
CA ASN A 55 7.05 -1.48 -6.05
C ASN A 55 6.65 -2.60 -5.09
N VAL A 56 5.47 -3.19 -5.28
CA VAL A 56 5.01 -4.29 -4.42
C VAL A 56 5.86 -5.53 -4.69
N GLY A 57 6.27 -5.78 -5.93
CA GLY A 57 7.18 -6.89 -6.25
C GLY A 57 8.55 -6.75 -5.55
N ALA A 58 9.16 -5.57 -5.57
CA ALA A 58 10.40 -5.32 -4.83
C ALA A 58 10.21 -5.47 -3.31
N ALA A 59 9.12 -4.93 -2.77
CA ALA A 59 8.79 -5.09 -1.36
C ALA A 59 8.56 -6.57 -1.00
N MET A 60 7.91 -7.35 -1.87
CA MET A 60 7.70 -8.78 -1.68
C MET A 60 9.02 -9.53 -1.61
N GLN A 61 10.00 -9.22 -2.46
CA GLN A 61 11.33 -9.83 -2.40
C GLN A 61 12.02 -9.55 -1.06
N PHE A 62 11.96 -8.31 -0.58
CA PHE A 62 12.51 -7.95 0.72
C PHE A 62 11.79 -8.69 1.87
N LEU A 63 10.45 -8.72 1.86
CA LEU A 63 9.67 -9.42 2.87
C LEU A 63 9.98 -10.92 2.88
N GLN A 64 10.10 -11.55 1.71
CA GLN A 64 10.51 -12.94 1.58
C GLN A 64 11.90 -13.20 2.18
N SER A 65 12.85 -12.27 2.00
CA SER A 65 14.18 -12.35 2.65
C SER A 65 14.12 -12.29 4.18
N LYS A 66 13.00 -11.82 4.75
CA LYS A 66 12.73 -11.71 6.18
C LYS A 66 11.71 -12.74 6.69
N ALA A 67 11.32 -13.71 5.86
CA ALA A 67 10.24 -14.67 6.14
C ALA A 67 8.90 -13.98 6.48
N LEU A 68 8.65 -12.80 5.91
CA LEU A 68 7.39 -12.08 5.98
C LEU A 68 6.67 -12.18 4.63
N CYS A 69 5.35 -12.10 4.63
CA CYS A 69 4.54 -12.11 3.41
C CYS A 69 3.44 -11.05 3.45
N ILE A 70 3.02 -10.61 2.26
CA ILE A 70 1.80 -9.83 2.10
C ILE A 70 0.61 -10.80 2.16
N MET A 71 -0.38 -10.49 3.00
CA MET A 71 -1.58 -11.32 3.15
C MET A 71 -2.84 -10.50 2.82
N PRO A 72 -3.70 -10.95 1.89
CA PRO A 72 -4.98 -10.30 1.64
C PRO A 72 -5.86 -10.32 2.88
N ILE A 73 -6.63 -9.24 3.11
CA ILE A 73 -7.54 -9.13 4.27
C ILE A 73 -8.55 -10.29 4.29
N SER A 74 -9.08 -10.68 3.13
CA SER A 74 -9.99 -11.82 3.01
C SER A 74 -9.37 -13.13 3.50
N LEU A 75 -8.10 -13.37 3.16
CA LEU A 75 -7.35 -14.53 3.60
C LEU A 75 -7.02 -14.47 5.09
N ALA A 76 -6.55 -13.32 5.58
CA ALA A 76 -6.25 -13.10 6.99
C ALA A 76 -7.48 -13.31 7.87
N SER A 77 -8.63 -12.77 7.46
CA SER A 77 -9.91 -12.93 8.15
C SER A 77 -10.31 -14.40 8.22
N ALA A 78 -10.22 -15.13 7.10
CA ALA A 78 -10.55 -16.55 7.04
C ALA A 78 -9.66 -17.39 7.97
N ILE A 79 -8.35 -17.13 8.00
CA ILE A 79 -7.40 -17.93 8.80
C ILE A 79 -7.49 -17.58 10.30
N TYR A 80 -7.63 -16.30 10.64
CA TYR A 80 -7.66 -15.85 12.04
C TYR A 80 -8.84 -16.44 12.82
N HIS A 81 -10.02 -16.57 12.18
CA HIS A 81 -11.20 -17.17 12.82
C HIS A 81 -11.14 -18.70 12.87
N THR A 82 -10.29 -19.34 12.07
CA THR A 82 -10.08 -20.79 12.09
C THR A 82 -9.06 -21.24 13.12
N GLN A 83 -8.34 -20.31 13.76
CA GLN A 83 -7.44 -20.64 14.84
C GLN A 83 -8.29 -20.93 16.09
N PRO A 84 -8.27 -22.15 16.65
CA PRO A 84 -8.79 -22.37 17.98
C PRO A 84 -8.05 -21.43 18.95
N PRO A 85 -8.63 -21.03 20.09
CA PRO A 85 -7.89 -20.37 21.16
C PRO A 85 -6.89 -21.35 21.79
N ASP A 86 -5.85 -21.71 21.05
CA ASP A 86 -4.79 -22.59 21.50
C ASP A 86 -3.78 -21.76 22.26
N SER A 87 -3.87 -21.89 23.58
CA SER A 87 -2.76 -21.85 24.51
C SER A 87 -1.44 -22.35 23.88
N THR A 88 -0.45 -21.47 23.70
CA THR A 88 1.03 -21.68 23.74
C THR A 88 1.71 -20.53 22.97
N SER A 89 2.79 -19.87 23.40
CA SER A 89 3.80 -20.19 24.39
C SER A 89 4.01 -19.01 25.37
N ILE A 90 3.68 -19.22 26.64
CA ILE A 90 4.37 -18.48 27.70
C ILE A 90 5.80 -19.03 27.66
N VAL A 91 6.74 -18.25 27.13
CA VAL A 91 8.17 -18.58 27.27
C VAL A 91 8.45 -18.39 28.76
N LYS A 92 8.47 -19.49 29.51
CA LYS A 92 8.90 -19.48 30.91
C LYS A 92 10.34 -18.91 30.92
N PRO A 93 10.61 -17.77 31.58
CA PRO A 93 11.99 -17.32 31.73
C PRO A 93 12.75 -18.40 32.50
N GLU A 94 13.80 -18.89 31.86
CA GLU A 94 14.78 -19.83 32.41
C GLU A 94 15.28 -19.28 33.76
N SER A 95 15.08 -20.03 34.84
CA SER A 95 15.61 -19.69 36.16
C SER A 95 17.10 -20.02 36.14
N GLU A 96 17.95 -18.99 36.22
CA GLU A 96 19.40 -19.14 36.41
C GLU A 96 19.71 -20.09 37.59
N PRO A 97 20.73 -20.96 37.46
CA PRO A 97 21.21 -21.74 38.59
C PRO A 97 22.05 -20.87 39.54
N PRO A 98 21.86 -20.93 40.86
CA PRO A 98 22.70 -20.18 41.79
C PRO A 98 24.10 -20.82 41.91
N LEU A 99 25.08 -19.93 42.11
CA LEU A 99 26.48 -20.19 42.46
C LEU A 99 26.64 -21.07 43.71
#